data_AF-A0A8T4QT71-F1
#
_entry.id   AF-A0A8T4QT71-F1
#
_cell.length_a   1.000
_cell.length_b   1.000
_cell.length_c   1.000
_cell.angle_alpha   90.00
_cell.angle_beta   90.00
_cell.angle_gamma   90.00
#
_symmetry.space_group_name_H-M   'P 1'
#
loop_
_entity.id
_entity.type
_entity.pdbx_description
1 polymer ?
#
loop_
_entity_poly.entity_id
_entity_poly.type
_entity_poly.pdbx_seq_one_letter_code
_entity_poly.pdbx_strand_id
1 'polypeptide(L)'
;MVLGAQLIGIIFGLGVLYLTFLYFKRSEFTRNEWGLWTLLGTLFILLSIFPEFLDPIIVKFQFARTLDFLIILGFMFLIAATFYTYVVTRQTQRKLESLVRRLAIEKAKKK
;
A
#
# COMPACT_ATOMS: atom_id res chain seq x y z
N MET A 1 -27.24 -1.86 4.84
CA MET A 1 -25.93 -2.24 5.42
C MET A 1 -25.75 -3.74 5.31
N VAL A 2 -24.65 -4.22 4.73
CA VAL A 2 -24.33 -5.65 4.71
C VAL A 2 -23.31 -5.90 5.83
N LEU A 3 -23.78 -6.37 6.99
CA LEU A 3 -22.96 -6.65 8.18
C LEU A 3 -21.69 -7.45 7.85
N GLY A 4 -21.78 -8.40 6.91
CA GLY A 4 -20.64 -9.20 6.47
C GLY A 4 -19.51 -8.37 5.84
N ALA A 5 -19.83 -7.36 5.04
CA ALA A 5 -18.82 -6.54 4.39
C ALA A 5 -18.05 -5.65 5.38
N GLN A 6 -18.72 -5.14 6.41
CA GLN A 6 -18.09 -4.34 7.46
C GLN A 6 -17.13 -5.19 8.31
N LEU A 7 -17.55 -6.40 8.69
CA LEU A 7 -16.70 -7.35 9.42
C LEU A 7 -15.42 -7.68 8.65
N ILE A 8 -15.53 -7.95 7.34
CA ILE A 8 -14.38 -8.21 6.48
C ILE A 8 -13.46 -6.98 6.43
N GLY A 9 -14.01 -5.78 6.28
CA GLY A 9 -13.25 -4.53 6.24
C GLY A 9 -12.48 -4.26 7.54
N ILE A 10 -13.10 -4.51 8.69
CA ILE A 10 -12.47 -4.36 10.01
C ILE A 10 -11.34 -5.37 10.20
N ILE A 11 -11.58 -6.65 9.90
CA ILE A 11 -10.56 -7.70 10.01
C ILE A 11 -9.37 -7.38 9.11
N PHE A 12 -9.63 -6.93 7.88
CA PHE A 12 -8.59 -6.51 6.95
C PHE A 12 -7.78 -5.34 7.50
N GLY A 13 -8.45 -4.29 7.99
CA GLY A 13 -7.79 -3.13 8.58
C GLY A 13 -6.93 -3.49 9.80
N LEU A 14 -7.43 -4.36 10.68
CA LEU A 14 -6.66 -4.87 11.81
C LEU A 14 -5.44 -5.68 11.36
N GLY A 15 -5.58 -6.50 10.32
CA GLY A 15 -4.48 -7.21 9.70
C GLY A 15 -3.39 -6.27 9.18
N VAL A 16 -3.78 -5.20 8.48
CA VAL A 16 -2.85 -4.17 7.99
C VAL A 16 -2.12 -3.49 9.15
N LEU A 17 -2.83 -3.11 10.21
CA LEU A 17 -2.22 -2.51 11.40
C LEU A 17 -1.25 -3.47 12.09
N TYR A 18 -1.63 -4.74 12.24
CA TYR A 18 -0.77 -5.76 12.82
C TYR A 18 0.52 -5.96 12.02
N LEU A 19 0.41 -6.10 10.70
CA LEU A 19 1.57 -6.23 9.82
C LEU A 19 2.46 -4.99 9.88
N THR A 20 1.86 -3.80 9.87
CA THR A 20 2.59 -2.52 9.98
C THR A 20 3.39 -2.45 11.28
N PHE A 21 2.78 -2.85 12.40
CA PHE A 21 3.46 -2.95 13.69
C PHE A 21 4.59 -4.00 13.68
N LEU A 22 4.35 -5.17 13.08
CA LEU A 22 5.33 -6.25 12.98
C LEU A 22 6.56 -5.82 12.18
N TYR A 23 6.38 -5.22 11.01
CA TYR A 23 7.47 -4.76 10.15
C TYR A 23 8.23 -3.58 10.75
N PHE A 24 7.55 -2.72 11.49
CA PHE A 24 8.21 -1.67 12.27
C PHE A 24 9.08 -2.26 13.39
N LYS A 25 8.58 -3.26 14.13
CA LYS A 25 9.35 -3.96 15.17
C LYS A 25 10.59 -4.67 14.61
N ARG A 26 10.52 -5.14 13.36
CA ARG A 26 11.65 -5.77 12.65
C ARG A 26 12.64 -4.78 12.03
N SER A 27 12.40 -3.47 12.19
CA SER A 27 13.18 -2.39 11.56
C SER A 27 13.26 -2.50 10.03
N GLU A 28 12.28 -3.16 9.40
CA GLU A 28 12.14 -3.23 7.94
C GLU A 28 11.47 -1.96 7.40
N PHE A 29 10.65 -1.30 8.23
CA PHE A 29 10.01 -0.02 7.89
C PHE A 29 10.76 1.15 8.49
N THR A 30 10.92 2.19 7.68
CA THR A 30 11.27 3.53 8.15
C THR A 30 10.11 4.13 8.96
N ARG A 31 10.42 5.12 9.80
CA ARG A 31 9.40 5.80 10.63
C ARG A 31 8.27 6.42 9.79
N ASN A 32 8.59 6.89 8.58
CA ASN A 32 7.62 7.48 7.66
C ASN A 32 6.66 6.41 7.10
N GLU A 33 7.18 5.24 6.71
CA GLU A 33 6.37 4.13 6.21
C GLU A 33 5.44 3.59 7.28
N TRP A 34 5.93 3.43 8.51
CA TRP A 34 5.10 3.02 9.64
C TRP A 34 3.94 3.99 9.87
N GLY A 35 4.20 5.30 9.88
CA GLY A 35 3.15 6.31 10.04
C GLY A 35 2.12 6.28 8.92
N LEU A 36 2.56 6.17 7.67
CA LEU A 36 1.68 6.11 6.49
C LEU A 36 0.76 4.88 6.54
N TRP A 37 1.32 3.69 6.77
CA TRP A 37 0.53 2.45 6.78
C TRP A 37 -0.40 2.35 7.99
N THR A 38 0.03 2.89 9.14
CA THR A 38 -0.83 2.98 10.34
C THR A 38 -2.00 3.92 10.09
N LEU A 39 -1.76 5.07 9.47
CA LEU A 39 -2.80 6.04 9.12
C LEU A 39 -3.78 5.44 8.10
N LEU A 40 -3.30 4.78 7.05
CA LEU A 40 -4.15 4.10 6.06
C LEU A 40 -4.99 3.00 6.71
N GLY A 41 -4.39 2.13 7.53
CA GLY A 41 -5.11 1.06 8.23
C GLY A 41 -6.19 1.61 9.17
N THR A 42 -5.87 2.66 9.93
CA THR A 42 -6.81 3.30 10.86
C THR A 42 -7.96 3.97 10.10
N LEU A 43 -7.65 4.71 9.04
CA LEU A 43 -8.65 5.35 8.19
C LEU A 43 -9.58 4.30 7.56
N PHE A 44 -9.04 3.17 7.10
CA PHE A 44 -9.83 2.10 6.51
C PHE A 44 -10.81 1.46 7.52
N ILE A 45 -10.37 1.25 8.77
CA ILE A 45 -11.24 0.77 9.84
C ILE A 45 -12.36 1.79 10.12
N LEU A 46 -12.02 3.08 10.25
CA LEU A 46 -13.00 4.14 10.49
C LEU A 46 -14.06 4.21 9.39
N LEU A 47 -13.65 4.16 8.12
CA LEU A 47 -14.56 4.15 6.97
C LEU A 47 -15.41 2.87 6.90
N SER A 48 -14.91 1.75 7.42
CA SER A 48 -15.68 0.50 7.50
C SER A 48 -16.75 0.53 8.58
N ILE A 49 -16.46 1.14 9.74
CA ILE A 49 -17.40 1.28 10.86
C ILE A 49 -18.46 2.35 10.54
N PHE A 50 -18.03 3.48 9.96
CA PHE A 50 -18.86 4.63 9.65
C PHE A 50 -18.88 4.88 8.13
N PRO A 51 -19.62 4.06 7.36
CA PRO A 51 -19.73 4.25 5.91
C PRO A 51 -20.42 5.56 5.53
N GLU A 52 -21.19 6.15 6.46
CA GLU A 52 -21.94 7.41 6.28
C GLU A 52 -21.04 8.60 5.92
N PHE A 53 -19.77 8.60 6.34
CA PHE A 53 -18.81 9.64 5.94
C PHE A 53 -18.56 9.67 4.42
N LEU A 54 -18.82 8.56 3.73
CA LEU A 54 -18.65 8.44 2.28
C LEU A 54 -19.93 8.80 1.51
N ASP A 55 -21.09 8.92 2.15
CA ASP A 55 -22.37 9.24 1.51
C ASP A 55 -22.34 10.49 0.62
N PRO A 56 -21.77 11.64 1.02
CA PRO A 56 -21.70 12.82 0.14
C PRO A 56 -20.82 12.58 -1.09
N ILE A 57 -19.85 11.67 -1.03
CA ILE A 57 -18.99 11.29 -2.16
C ILE A 57 -19.76 10.30 -3.06
N ILE A 58 -20.39 9.28 -2.48
CA ILE A 58 -21.16 8.26 -3.18
C ILE A 58 -22.28 8.89 -4.02
N VAL A 59 -23.03 9.83 -3.44
CA VAL A 59 -24.13 10.52 -4.13
C VAL A 59 -23.60 11.41 -5.26
N LYS A 60 -22.49 12.13 -5.06
CA LYS A 60 -21.87 12.98 -6.09
C LYS A 60 -21.34 12.17 -7.27
N PHE A 61 -20.75 11.03 -7.01
CA PHE A 61 -20.18 10.14 -8.03
C PHE A 61 -21.18 9.09 -8.55
N GLN A 62 -22.44 9.15 -8.12
CA GLN A 62 -23.53 8.23 -8.49
C GLN A 62 -23.19 6.75 -8.28
N PHE A 63 -22.42 6.43 -7.23
CA PHE A 63 -22.19 5.04 -6.86
C PHE A 63 -23.43 4.43 -6.22
N ALA A 64 -23.74 3.18 -6.60
CA ALA A 64 -24.89 2.46 -6.05
C ALA A 64 -24.68 2.08 -4.57
N ARG A 65 -23.43 1.80 -4.17
CA ARG A 65 -23.08 1.36 -2.82
C ARG A 65 -21.69 1.86 -2.41
N THR A 66 -21.51 2.14 -1.11
CA THR A 66 -20.21 2.49 -0.50
C THR A 66 -19.12 1.45 -0.79
N LEU A 67 -19.51 0.17 -0.82
CA LEU A 67 -18.61 -0.93 -1.10
C LEU A 67 -18.02 -0.84 -2.51
N ASP A 68 -18.82 -0.50 -3.50
CA ASP A 68 -18.36 -0.41 -4.89
C ASP A 68 -17.31 0.72 -5.03
N PHE A 69 -17.53 1.84 -4.33
CA PHE A 69 -16.54 2.93 -4.23
C PHE A 69 -15.23 2.47 -3.57
N LEU A 70 -15.31 1.79 -2.43
CA LEU A 70 -14.13 1.28 -1.71
C LEU A 70 -13.35 0.24 -2.54
N ILE A 71 -14.04 -0.61 -3.29
CA ILE A 71 -13.41 -1.57 -4.21
C ILE A 71 -12.62 -0.82 -5.29
N ILE A 72 -13.25 0.16 -5.95
CA ILE A 72 -12.59 0.93 -7.02
C ILE A 72 -11.36 1.66 -6.46
N LEU A 73 -11.51 2.33 -5.32
CA LEU A 73 -10.41 3.03 -4.66
C LEU A 73 -9.29 2.07 -4.25
N GLY A 74 -9.64 0.88 -3.76
CA GLY A 74 -8.69 -0.19 -3.44
C GLY A 74 -7.91 -0.67 -4.66
N PHE A 75 -8.60 -0.91 -5.79
CA PHE A 75 -7.93 -1.27 -7.04
C PHE A 75 -7.03 -0.16 -7.56
N MET A 76 -7.48 1.10 -7.52
CA MET A 76 -6.66 2.25 -7.91
C MET A 76 -5.39 2.33 -7.05
N PHE A 77 -5.53 2.15 -5.73
CA PHE A 77 -4.40 2.14 -4.80
C PHE A 77 -3.43 0.98 -5.10
N LEU A 78 -3.94 -0.24 -5.33
CA LEU A 78 -3.12 -1.41 -5.65
C LEU A 78 -2.36 -1.25 -6.96
N ILE A 79 -2.99 -0.71 -8.00
CA ILE A 79 -2.33 -0.44 -9.29
C ILE A 79 -1.22 0.60 -9.09
N ALA A 80 -1.50 1.69 -8.38
CA ALA A 80 -0.50 2.73 -8.10
C ALA A 80 0.68 2.18 -7.28
N ALA A 81 0.41 1.42 -6.22
CA ALA A 81 1.44 0.80 -5.38
C ALA A 81 2.29 -0.22 -6.16
N THR A 82 1.65 -1.05 -6.99
CA THR A 82 2.34 -2.03 -7.85
C THR A 82 3.21 -1.33 -8.89
N PHE A 83 2.69 -0.29 -9.53
CA PHE A 83 3.43 0.50 -10.50
C PHE A 83 4.65 1.18 -9.86
N TYR A 84 4.48 1.81 -8.69
CA TYR A 84 5.57 2.40 -7.93
C TYR A 84 6.64 1.34 -7.60
N THR A 85 6.21 0.17 -7.12
CA THR A 85 7.11 -0.95 -6.80
C THR A 85 7.87 -1.43 -8.02
N TYR A 86 7.20 -1.54 -9.17
CA TYR A 86 7.83 -1.88 -10.45
C TYR A 86 8.91 -0.87 -10.84
N VAL A 87 8.62 0.43 -10.74
CA VAL A 87 9.58 1.50 -11.07
C VAL A 87 10.81 1.43 -10.16
N VAL A 88 10.62 1.33 -8.84
CA VAL A 88 11.72 1.23 -7.86
C VAL A 88 12.56 -0.03 -8.10
N THR A 89 11.90 -1.15 -8.38
CA THR A 89 12.59 -2.42 -8.70
C THR A 89 13.42 -2.29 -9.96
N ARG A 90 12.86 -1.69 -11.03
CA ARG A 90 13.58 -1.49 -12.30
C ARG A 90 14.78 -0.56 -12.15
N GLN A 91 14.67 0.49 -11.35
CA GLN A 91 15.80 1.38 -11.05
C GLN A 91 16.89 0.65 -10.27
N THR A 92 16.51 -0.17 -9.31
CA THR A 92 17.43 -0.97 -8.50
C THR A 92 18.19 -1.98 -9.37
N GLN A 93 17.49 -2.68 -10.27
CA GLN A 93 18.10 -3.59 -11.25
C GLN A 93 19.15 -2.88 -12.12
N ARG A 94 18.83 -1.70 -12.68
CA ARG A 94 19.77 -0.92 -13.49
C ARG A 94 21.00 -0.47 -12.70
N LYS A 95 20.81 -0.02 -11.46
CA LYS A 95 21.92 0.38 -10.58
C LYS A 95 22.84 -0.80 -10.30
N LEU A 96 22.26 -1.96 -9.97
CA LEU A 96 23.01 -3.20 -9.72
C LEU A 96 23.81 -3.64 -10.95
N GLU A 97 23.19 -3.65 -12.13
CA GLU A 97 23.86 -3.97 -13.39
C GLU A 97 25.06 -3.04 -13.63
N SER A 98 24.87 -1.73 -13.47
CA SER A 98 25.94 -0.75 -13.66
C SER A 98 27.09 -0.95 -12.66
N LEU A 99 26.78 -1.31 -11.41
CA LEU A 99 27.75 -1.56 -10.36
C LEU A 99 28.56 -2.83 -10.66
N VAL A 100 27.91 -3.93 -11.00
CA VAL A 100 28.57 -5.19 -11.38
C VAL A 100 29.45 -5.00 -12.62
N ARG A 101 28.98 -4.25 -13.63
CA ARG A 101 29.78 -3.93 -14.82
C ARG A 101 31.05 -3.14 -14.48
N ARG A 102 30.95 -2.12 -13.61
CA ARG A 102 32.12 -1.34 -13.15
C ARG A 102 33.12 -2.22 -12.41
N LEU A 103 32.65 -3.03 -11.46
CA LEU A 103 33.48 -3.97 -10.71
C LEU A 103 34.20 -4.97 -11.63
N ALA A 104 33.52 -5.49 -12.65
CA ALA A 104 34.11 -6.41 -13.61
C ALA A 104 35.23 -5.75 -14.45
N ILE A 105 34.99 -4.53 -14.95
CA ILE A 105 35.98 -3.76 -15.73
C ILE A 105 37.20 -3.40 -14.86
N GLU A 106 36.99 -2.93 -13.63
CA GLU A 106 38.09 -2.62 -12.70
C GLU A 106 38.93 -3.86 -12.37
N LYS A 107 38.28 -5.01 -12.14
CA LYS A 107 38.97 -6.28 -11.91
C LYS A 107 39.80 -6.71 -13.13
N ALA A 108 39.30 -6.49 -14.33
CA ALA A 108 40.02 -6.79 -15.57
C ALA A 108 41.24 -5.86 -15.79
N LYS A 109 41.16 -4.58 -15.38
CA LYS A 109 42.27 -3.62 -15.49
C LYS A 109 43.39 -3.81 -14.46
N LYS A 110 43.08 -4.42 -13.30
CA LYS A 110 44.06 -4.71 -12.24
C LYS A 110 44.86 -6.01 -12.46
N LYS A 111 44.55 -6.75 -13.52
CA LYS A 111 45.18 -8.02 -13.88
C LYS A 111 46.03 -7.83 -15.13
#